data_AF-A0A5Q0SKH7-F1
#
_entry.id   AF-A0A5Q0SKH7-F1
#
_cell.length_a   1.000
_cell.length_b   1.000
_cell.length_c   1.000
_cell.angle_alpha   90.00
_cell.angle_beta   90.00
_cell.angle_gamma   90.00
#
_symmetry.space_group_name_H-M   'P 1'
#
loop_
_entity.id
_entity.type
_entity.pdbx_description
1 polymer ?
#
loop_
_entity_poly.entity_id
_entity_poly.type
_entity_poly.pdbx_seq_one_letter_code
_entity_poly.pdbx_strand_id
1 'polypeptide(L)' 'MYPYLVRVTRNTYYIIIDSERNPLESYLVRIVYKDKRVINYSCSCKGFAIRGKCKHIAIAKNKVRFINEERE' A
#
# COMPACT_ATOMS: atom_id res chain seq x y z
N MET A 1 1.46 -0.17 -12.93
CA MET A 1 2.09 -0.30 -11.60
C MET A 1 1.54 -1.54 -10.95
N TYR A 2 2.38 -2.51 -10.59
CA TYR A 2 1.92 -3.71 -9.90
C TYR A 2 2.22 -3.62 -8.39
N PRO A 3 1.24 -3.91 -7.52
CA PRO A 3 1.47 -3.97 -6.08
C PRO A 3 1.97 -5.36 -5.66
N TYR A 4 3.14 -5.40 -5.05
CA TYR A 4 3.75 -6.61 -4.51
C TYR A 4 3.63 -6.63 -2.98
N LEU A 5 2.92 -7.61 -2.43
CA LEU A 5 2.86 -7.79 -0.98
C LEU A 5 4.21 -8.35 -0.50
N VAL A 6 4.90 -7.60 0.35
CA VAL A 6 6.21 -8.00 0.89
C VAL A 6 6.04 -8.71 2.22
N ARG A 7 5.20 -8.16 3.09
CA ARG A 7 5.04 -8.67 4.45
C ARG A 7 3.69 -8.28 5.04
N VAL A 8 3.14 -9.19 5.84
CA VAL A 8 2.02 -8.92 6.75
C VAL A 8 2.53 -9.11 8.17
N THR A 9 2.28 -8.13 9.04
CA THR A 9 2.66 -8.19 10.46
C THR A 9 1.49 -7.76 11.32
N ARG A 10 0.92 -8.68 12.10
CA ARG A 10 -0.33 -8.48 12.85
C ARG A 10 -1.44 -7.94 11.95
N ASN A 11 -1.62 -6.62 11.94
CA ASN A 11 -2.64 -5.88 11.20
C ASN A 11 -2.06 -4.89 10.17
N THR A 12 -0.75 -4.97 9.91
CA THR A 12 -0.03 -4.06 9.03
C THR A 12 0.46 -4.80 7.78
N TYR A 13 0.13 -4.24 6.62
CA TYR A 13 0.53 -4.72 5.30
C TYR A 13 1.62 -3.81 4.75
N TYR A 14 2.70 -4.42 4.28
CA TYR A 14 3.80 -3.75 3.60
C TYR A 14 3.80 -4.17 2.14
N ILE A 15 3.63 -3.20 1.26
CA ILE A 15 3.43 -3.39 -0.18
C ILE A 15 4.44 -2.54 -0.93
N ILE A 16 5.17 -3.13 -1.85
CA ILE A 16 6.02 -2.39 -2.80
C ILE A 16 5.22 -2.13 -4.07
N ILE A 17 5.31 -0.91 -4.58
CA ILE A 17 4.67 -0.53 -5.84
C ILE A 17 5.68 0.23 -6.70
N ASP A 18 5.90 -0.23 -7.92
CA ASP A 18 6.84 0.41 -8.84
C ASP A 18 6.32 1.75 -9.36
N SER A 19 7.25 2.64 -9.67
CA SER A 19 6.97 3.91 -10.33
C SER A 19 6.54 3.67 -11.78
N GLU A 20 5.54 4.43 -12.25
CA GLU A 20 5.17 4.41 -13.68
C GLU A 20 6.23 5.02 -14.57
N ARG A 21 7.01 5.97 -14.05
CA ARG A 21 7.94 6.77 -14.84
C ARG A 21 9.32 6.17 -14.88
N ASN A 22 9.72 5.45 -13.82
CA ASN A 22 11.05 4.87 -13.70
C ASN A 22 10.94 3.43 -13.16
N PRO A 23 11.16 2.40 -13.98
CA PRO A 23 11.03 1.01 -13.54
C PRO A 23 12.07 0.59 -12.48
N LEU A 24 13.14 1.35 -12.28
CA LEU A 24 14.12 1.12 -11.23
C LEU A 24 13.74 1.74 -9.87
N GLU A 25 12.67 2.52 -9.83
CA GLU A 25 12.19 3.18 -8.63
C GLU A 25 10.92 2.50 -8.12
N SER A 26 10.93 2.04 -6.88
CA SER A 26 9.77 1.44 -6.23
C SER A 26 9.49 2.13 -4.90
N TYR A 27 8.22 2.15 -4.52
CA TYR A 27 7.75 2.82 -3.31
C TYR A 27 7.17 1.82 -2.32
N LEU A 28 7.58 1.95 -1.06
CA LEU A 28 7.01 1.18 0.04
C LEU A 28 5.73 1.87 0.51
N VAL A 29 4.66 1.09 0.58
CA VAL A 29 3.36 1.47 1.12
C VAL A 29 3.09 0.63 2.36
N ARG A 30 2.78 1.30 3.47
CA ARG A 30 2.30 0.69 4.71
C ARG A 30 0.81 0.93 4.83
N ILE A 31 0.02 -0.11 5.02
CA ILE A 31 -1.41 0.00 5.32
C ILE A 31 -1.67 -0.71 6.64
N VAL A 32 -2.26 0.00 7.61
CA VAL A 32 -2.64 -0.55 8.91
C VAL A 32 -4.16 -0.71 8.94
N TYR A 33 -4.62 -1.92 9.20
CA TYR A 33 -6.02 -2.28 9.31
C TYR A 33 -6.44 -2.53 10.76
N LYS A 34 -7.72 -2.34 11.06
CA LYS A 34 -8.37 -2.81 12.28
C LYS A 34 -9.83 -3.07 11.95
N ASP A 35 -10.37 -4.23 12.33
CA ASP A 35 -11.78 -4.60 12.14
C ASP A 35 -12.29 -4.31 10.70
N LYS A 36 -11.54 -4.80 9.70
CA LYS A 36 -11.79 -4.59 8.26
C LYS A 36 -11.76 -3.12 7.77
N ARG A 37 -11.28 -2.17 8.57
CA ARG A 37 -11.11 -0.76 8.18
C ARG A 37 -9.64 -0.34 8.18
N VAL A 38 -9.25 0.51 7.22
CA VAL A 38 -7.93 1.16 7.23
C VAL A 38 -7.94 2.23 8.31
N ILE A 39 -7.04 2.13 9.28
CA ILE A 39 -6.89 3.14 10.34
C ILE A 39 -5.69 4.07 10.13
N ASN A 40 -4.68 3.61 9.38
CA ASN A 40 -3.47 4.39 9.11
C ASN A 40 -2.83 3.90 7.81
N TYR A 41 -2.16 4.81 7.09
CA TYR A 41 -1.40 4.47 5.90
C TYR A 41 -0.24 5.45 5.68
N SER A 42 0.81 4.97 5.03
CA SER A 42 1.92 5.82 4.57
C SER A 42 2.50 5.30 3.27
N CYS A 43 3.10 6.20 2.49
CA CYS A 43 3.82 5.84 1.27
C CYS A 43 5.16 6.58 1.22
N SER A 44 6.23 5.91 0.77
CA SER A 44 7.57 6.51 0.64
C SER A 44 7.71 7.44 -0.57
N CYS A 45 6.69 7.59 -1.43
CA CYS A 45 6.80 8.45 -2.60
C CYS A 45 6.77 9.94 -2.23
N LYS A 46 7.51 10.75 -2.99
CA LYS A 46 7.58 12.22 -2.80
C LYS A 46 6.19 12.89 -2.81
N GLY A 47 5.30 12.41 -3.68
CA GLY A 47 3.94 12.93 -3.78
C GLY A 47 3.12 12.77 -2.48
N PHE A 48 3.34 11.67 -1.74
CA PHE A 48 2.71 11.47 -0.44
C PHE A 48 3.27 12.42 0.62
N ALA A 49 4.59 12.58 0.66
CA ALA A 49 5.23 13.50 1.61
C ALA A 49 4.71 14.95 1.46
N ILE A 50 4.41 15.38 0.23
CA ILE A 50 3.92 16.74 -0.05
C ILE A 50 2.41 16.88 0.20
N ARG A 51 1.59 15.90 -0.22
CA ARG A 51 0.12 16.04 -0.28
C ARG A 51 -0.64 15.24 0.77
N GLY A 52 0.04 14.36 1.52
CA GLY A 52 -0.59 13.37 2.40
C GLY A 52 -1.42 12.31 1.66
N LYS A 53 -1.37 12.27 0.32
CA LYS A 53 -2.10 11.30 -0.52
C LYS A 53 -1.34 11.01 -1.82
N CYS A 54 -1.46 9.78 -2.31
CA CYS A 54 -0.91 9.37 -3.60
C CYS A 54 -1.68 8.18 -4.18
N LYS A 55 -1.52 7.94 -5.49
CA LYS A 55 -2.13 6.81 -6.19
C LYS A 55 -1.67 5.45 -5.65
N HIS A 56 -0.44 5.34 -5.16
CA HIS A 56 0.10 4.11 -4.57
C HIS A 56 -0.77 3.61 -3.42
N ILE A 57 -1.30 4.51 -2.59
CA ILE A 57 -2.17 4.13 -1.47
C ILE A 57 -3.50 3.57 -1.96
N ALA A 58 -4.09 4.15 -3.00
CA ALA A 58 -5.35 3.65 -3.55
C ALA A 58 -5.16 2.21 -4.10
N ILE A 59 -4.08 1.99 -4.84
CA ILE A 59 -3.71 0.67 -5.38
C ILE A 59 -3.46 -0.33 -4.24
N ALA A 60 -2.67 0.07 -3.24
CA ALA A 60 -2.39 -0.76 -2.06
C ALA A 60 -3.66 -1.13 -1.28
N LYS A 61 -4.57 -0.17 -1.05
CA LYS A 61 -5.84 -0.41 -0.35
C LYS A 61 -6.70 -1.44 -1.07
N ASN A 62 -6.82 -1.34 -2.40
CA ASN A 62 -7.56 -2.31 -3.20
C ASN A 62 -6.95 -3.71 -3.10
N LYS A 63 -5.61 -3.82 -3.15
CA LYS A 63 -4.93 -5.11 -2.99
C LYS A 63 -5.15 -5.72 -1.60
N VAL A 64 -5.08 -4.92 -0.53
CA VAL A 64 -5.34 -5.41 0.83
C VAL A 64 -6.80 -5.85 0.99
N ARG A 65 -7.76 -5.11 0.40
CA ARG A 65 -9.17 -5.50 0.44
C ARG A 65 -9.37 -6.89 -0.18
N PHE A 66 -8.82 -7.10 -1.37
CA PHE A 66 -8.87 -8.40 -2.06
C PHE A 66 -8.23 -9.53 -1.22
N ILE A 67 -7.05 -9.30 -0.66
CA ILE A 67 -6.39 -10.30 0.21
C ILE A 67 -7.25 -10.65 1.43
N ASN A 68 -7.98 -9.68 2.00
CA ASN A 68 -8.84 -9.94 3.14
C ASN A 68 -10.12 -10.68 2.76
N GLU A 69 -10.67 -10.42 1.57
CA GLU A 69 -11.83 -11.16 1.03
C GLU A 69 -11.47 -12.64 0.76
N GLU A 70 -10.26 -12.96 0.31
CA GLU A 70 -9.80 -14.34 0.07
C GLU A 70 -9.51 -15.15 1.34
N ARG A 71 -9.42 -14.51 2.52
CA ARG A 71 -9.11 -15.18 3.80
C ARG A 71 -10.36 -15.57 4.60
N GLU A 72 -11.54 -15.18 4.13
CA GLU A 72 -12.84 -15.56 4.70
C GLU A 72 -13.45 -16.75 3.94
#